data_AF-A7GKW6-F1
#
_entry.id   AF-A7GKW6-F1
#
_cell.length_a   1.000
_cell.length_b   1.000
_cell.length_c   1.000
_cell.angle_alpha   90.00
_cell.angle_beta   90.00
_cell.angle_gamma   90.00
#
_symmetry.space_group_name_H-M   'P 1'
#
loop_
_entity.id
_entity.type
_entity.pdbx_description
1 polymer ?
#
loop_
_entity_poly.entity_id
_entity_poly.type
_entity_poly.pdbx_seq_one_letter_code
_entity_poly.pdbx_strand_id
1 'polypeptide(L)' 'MKNKQNVLPFPIIVLAVQGDVMAMNQILKHFEHYMIKLSQKTLFDEFGNPYIHVEPEIK' A
#
# COMPACT_ATOMS: atom_id res chain seq x y z
N MET A 1 2.40 -5.79 -24.17
CA MET A 1 3.76 -5.84 -23.57
C MET A 1 3.61 -5.99 -22.06
N LYS A 2 4.11 -7.06 -21.45
CA LYS A 2 4.10 -7.20 -19.98
C LYS A 2 4.95 -6.08 -19.40
N ASN A 3 4.35 -5.15 -18.65
CA ASN A 3 5.10 -4.14 -17.91
C ASN A 3 6.01 -4.87 -16.91
N LYS A 4 7.28 -5.06 -17.28
CA LYS A 4 8.34 -5.58 -16.40
C LYS A 4 8.63 -4.68 -15.19
N GLN A 5 7.86 -3.61 -14.99
CA GLN A 5 8.36 -2.42 -14.31
C GLN A 5 8.25 -2.42 -12.79
N ASN A 6 7.61 -3.37 -12.10
CA ASN A 6 7.47 -3.21 -10.65
C ASN A 6 7.22 -4.57 -9.96
N VAL A 7 8.15 -5.51 -10.06
CA VAL A 7 8.13 -6.69 -9.18
C VAL A 7 9.31 -6.57 -8.24
N LEU A 8 9.05 -6.61 -6.94
CA LEU A 8 10.11 -6.63 -5.93
C LEU A 8 11.00 -7.86 -6.15
N PRO A 9 12.33 -7.70 -6.18
CA PRO A 9 13.24 -8.83 -6.27
C PRO A 9 13.08 -9.76 -5.06
N PHE A 10 13.08 -11.09 -5.30
CA PHE A 10 13.00 -12.08 -4.23
C PHE A 10 14.04 -11.89 -3.11
N PRO A 11 15.31 -11.51 -3.40
CA PRO A 11 16.29 -11.24 -2.33
C PRO A 11 15.86 -10.15 -1.34
N ILE A 12 15.15 -9.11 -1.80
CA ILE A 12 14.63 -8.05 -0.92
C ILE A 12 13.57 -8.61 0.04
N ILE A 13 12.72 -9.52 -0.46
CA ILE A 13 11.71 -10.20 0.37
C ILE A 13 12.39 -11.04 1.46
N VAL A 14 13.43 -11.80 1.10
CA VAL A 14 14.18 -12.62 2.07
C VAL A 14 14.85 -11.76 3.14
N LEU A 15 15.51 -10.68 2.76
CA LEU A 15 16.17 -9.75 3.70
C LEU A 15 15.16 -9.12 4.65
N ALA A 16 14.00 -8.69 4.14
CA ALA A 16 12.94 -8.13 4.98
C ALA A 16 12.40 -9.16 5.99
N VAL A 17 12.22 -10.42 5.58
CA VAL A 17 11.82 -11.53 6.48
C VAL A 17 12.87 -11.78 7.57
N GLN A 18 14.14 -11.51 7.29
CA GLN A 18 15.24 -11.61 8.26
C GLN A 18 15.38 -10.36 9.16
N GLY A 19 14.51 -9.35 9.00
CA GLY A 19 14.50 -8.14 9.82
C GLY A 19 15.36 -6.99 9.29
N ASP A 20 15.84 -7.05 8.04
CA ASP A 20 16.54 -5.93 7.41
C ASP A 20 15.57 -4.74 7.23
N VAL A 21 15.82 -3.66 7.98
CA VAL A 21 15.00 -2.45 7.99
C VAL A 21 14.96 -1.75 6.64
N MET A 22 16.08 -1.77 5.89
CA MET A 22 16.15 -1.14 4.58
C MET A 22 15.32 -1.91 3.56
N ALA A 23 15.39 -3.24 3.59
CA ALA A 23 14.55 -4.10 2.77
C ALA A 23 13.07 -3.94 3.12
N MET A 24 12.70 -3.87 4.41
CA MET A 24 11.32 -3.60 4.83
C MET A 24 10.81 -2.25 4.30
N ASN A 25 11.59 -1.19 4.41
CA ASN A 25 11.22 0.13 3.90
C ASN A 25 11.01 0.12 2.37
N GLN A 26 11.84 -0.62 1.63
CA GLN A 26 11.66 -0.80 0.18
C GLN A 26 10.34 -1.50 -0.15
N ILE A 27 9.98 -2.54 0.61
CA ILE A 27 8.71 -3.25 0.44
C ILE A 27 7.53 -2.33 0.75
N LEU A 28 7.57 -1.59 1.86
CA LEU A 28 6.51 -0.66 2.23
C LEU A 28 6.30 0.41 1.16
N LYS A 29 7.39 1.02 0.67
CA LYS A 29 7.34 2.02 -0.40
C LYS A 29 6.79 1.47 -1.71
N HIS A 30 7.10 0.21 -2.03
CA HIS A 30 6.57 -0.45 -3.22
C HIS A 30 5.05 -0.62 -3.16
N PHE A 31 4.53 -1.00 -1.99
CA PHE A 31 3.09 -1.24 -1.79
C PHE A 31 2.30 0.01 -1.34
N GLU A 32 2.97 1.14 -1.07
CA GLU A 32 2.36 2.37 -0.55
C GLU A 32 1.10 2.78 -1.32
N HIS A 33 1.20 2.90 -2.65
CA HIS A 33 0.06 3.28 -3.49
C HIS A 33 -1.11 2.28 -3.42
N TYR A 34 -0.80 0.99 -3.31
CA TYR A 34 -1.82 -0.05 -3.20
C TYR A 34 -2.50 0.00 -1.82
N MET A 35 -1.72 0.21 -0.75
CA MET A 35 -2.23 0.36 0.61
C MET A 35 -3.11 1.61 0.75
N ILE A 36 -2.68 2.76 0.20
CA ILE A 36 -3.47 4.00 0.18
C ILE A 36 -4.81 3.78 -0.54
N LYS A 37 -4.79 3.10 -1.68
CA LYS A 37 -6.01 2.85 -2.44
C LYS A 37 -6.99 1.96 -1.67
N LEU A 38 -6.49 0.92 -1.00
CA LEU A 38 -7.34 -0.01 -0.25
C LEU A 38 -7.83 0.57 1.08
N SER A 39 -7.09 1.49 1.68
CA SER A 39 -7.51 2.15 2.93
C SER A 39 -8.55 3.25 2.72
N GLN A 40 -8.82 3.63 1.48
CA GLN A 40 -9.79 4.67 1.14
C GLN A 40 -11.19 4.10 0.91
N LYS A 41 -12.20 4.73 1.50
CA LYS A 41 -13.62 4.53 1.18
C LYS A 41 -14.28 5.86 0.84
N THR A 42 -15.24 5.80 -0.07
CA THR A 42 -16.10 6.94 -0.36
C THR A 42 -17.27 6.95 0.62
N LEU A 43 -17.39 8.03 1.39
CA LEU A 43 -18.50 8.31 2.28
C LEU A 43 -19.26 9.55 1.79
N PHE A 44 -20.43 9.80 2.36
CA PHE A 44 -21.30 10.92 2.00
C PHE A 44 -21.60 11.76 3.24
N ASP A 45 -21.53 13.08 3.09
CA ASP A 45 -21.90 14.02 4.16
C ASP A 45 -23.44 14.15 4.32
N GLU A 46 -23.88 14.97 5.26
CA GLU A 46 -25.30 15.23 5.54
C GLU A 46 -26.07 15.84 4.35
N PHE A 47 -25.36 16.42 3.38
CA PHE A 47 -25.92 17.02 2.17
C PHE A 47 -25.81 16.07 0.95
N GLY A 48 -25.25 14.87 1.14
CA GLY A 48 -25.05 13.89 0.07
C GLY A 48 -23.82 14.13 -0.80
N ASN A 49 -22.87 14.98 -0.40
CA ASN A 49 -21.62 15.16 -1.14
C ASN A 49 -20.62 14.04 -0.82
N PRO A 50 -19.95 13.45 -1.82
CA PRO A 50 -18.95 12.42 -1.60
C PRO A 50 -17.64 12.98 -1.06
N TYR A 51 -17.02 12.27 -0.12
CA TYR A 51 -15.65 12.55 0.34
C TYR A 51 -14.88 11.24 0.56
N ILE A 52 -13.54 11.32 0.48
CA ILE A 52 -12.65 10.18 0.73
C ILE A 52 -12.34 10.13 2.23
N HIS A 53 -12.65 8.99 2.84
CA HIS A 53 -12.27 8.68 4.20
C HIS A 53 -11.21 7.57 4.19
N VAL A 54 -10.14 7.77 4.95
CA VAL A 54 -9.12 6.73 5.17
C VAL A 54 -9.51 5.96 6.42
N GLU A 55 -9.78 4.67 6.29
CA GLU A 55 -10.03 3.81 7.45
C GLU A 55 -8.71 3.55 8.18
N PRO A 56 -8.62 3.89 9.48
CA PRO A 56 -7.40 3.70 10.26
C PRO A 56 -7.16 2.24 10.66
N GLU A 57 -8.18 1.37 10.51
CA GLU A 57 -8.17 -0.01 10.97
C GLU A 57 -8.40 -0.95 9.78
N ILE A 58 -7.50 -1.93 9.61
CA ILE A 58 -7.75 -3.09 8.75
C ILE A 58 -8.55 -4.08 9.60
N LYS A 59 -9.85 -4.22 9.32
CA LYS A 59 -10.71 -5.24 9.95
C LYS A 59 -10.42 -6.64 9.43
#